data_AF-A0A432R9R9-F1
#
_entry.id   AF-A0A432R9R9-F1
#
_cell.length_a   1.000
_cell.length_b   1.000
_cell.length_c   1.000
_cell.angle_alpha   90.00
_cell.angle_beta   90.00
_cell.angle_gamma   90.00
#
_symmetry.space_group_name_H-M   'P 1'
#
loop_
_entity.id
_entity.type
_entity.pdbx_description
1 polymer ?
#
loop_
_entity_poly.entity_id
_entity_poly.type
_entity_poly.pdbx_seq_one_letter_code
_entity_poly.pdbx_strand_id
1 'polypeptide(L)' 'MAKKALDELMAQKKFTNITLEQVEIITNPLRALKDGIKLIPALKYGEEKLSGIFLSKEKIATFFNKAGKLEDTGL' A
#
# COMPACT_ATOMS: atom_id res chain seq x y z
N MET A 1 0.81 -13.50 -5.28
CA MET A 1 0.09 -12.74 -6.32
C MET A 1 0.06 -11.23 -6.06
N ALA A 2 -0.26 -10.76 -4.84
CA ALA A 2 -0.30 -9.33 -4.52
C ALA A 2 1.02 -8.58 -4.83
N LYS A 3 2.19 -9.14 -4.46
CA LYS A 3 3.50 -8.55 -4.77
C LYS A 3 3.74 -8.38 -6.28
N LYS A 4 3.40 -9.39 -7.09
CA LYS A 4 3.53 -9.29 -8.56
C LYS A 4 2.65 -8.19 -9.14
N ALA A 5 1.40 -8.10 -8.67
CA ALA A 5 0.49 -7.03 -9.11
C ALA A 5 0.99 -5.62 -8.71
N LEU A 6 1.62 -5.51 -7.54
CA LEU A 6 2.26 -4.29 -7.06
C LEU A 6 3.46 -3.90 -7.94
N ASP A 7 4.37 -4.85 -8.19
CA ASP A 7 5.55 -4.66 -9.03
C ASP A 7 5.14 -4.21 -10.46
N GLU A 8 4.10 -4.83 -11.03
CA GLU A 8 3.52 -4.43 -12.33
C GLU A 8 2.91 -3.02 -12.35
N LEU A 9 2.35 -2.55 -11.23
CA LEU A 9 1.78 -1.21 -11.13
C LEU A 9 2.88 -0.15 -10.98
N MET A 10 3.92 -0.44 -10.20
CA MET A 10 5.08 0.44 -10.04
C MET A 10 5.86 0.58 -11.36
N ALA A 11 5.98 -0.51 -12.14
CA ALA A 11 6.65 -0.50 -13.43
C ALA A 11 5.97 0.41 -14.48
N GLN A 12 4.67 0.70 -14.35
CA GLN A 12 3.94 1.55 -15.28
C GLN A 12 4.31 3.04 -15.19
N LYS A 13 5.17 3.44 -14.22
CA LYS A 13 5.59 4.83 -13.98
C LYS A 13 4.44 5.84 -13.87
N LYS A 14 3.22 5.39 -13.56
CA LYS A 14 2.06 6.26 -13.30
C LYS A 14 2.08 6.88 -11.90
N PHE A 15 2.83 6.27 -10.99
CA PHE A 15 2.90 6.63 -9.58
C PHE A 15 4.33 7.04 -9.22
N THR A 16 4.84 8.10 -9.84
CA THR A 16 6.24 8.54 -9.67
C THR A 16 6.52 9.14 -8.29
N ASN A 17 5.49 9.56 -7.56
CA ASN A 17 5.62 10.14 -6.23
C ASN A 17 5.35 9.15 -5.08
N ILE A 18 5.17 7.86 -5.39
CA ILE A 18 4.93 6.84 -4.38
C ILE A 18 6.23 6.05 -4.16
N THR A 19 6.75 6.08 -2.93
CA THR A 19 7.86 5.19 -2.52
C THR A 19 7.28 3.94 -1.86
N LEU A 20 7.75 2.77 -2.26
CA LEU A 20 7.32 1.50 -1.68
C LEU A 20 8.32 1.02 -0.61
N GLU A 21 7.83 0.79 0.60
CA GLU A 21 8.58 0.14 1.67
C GLU A 21 7.96 -1.24 1.95
N GLN A 22 8.79 -2.29 1.94
CA GLN A 22 8.36 -3.63 2.32
C GLN A 22 8.66 -3.87 3.80
N VAL A 23 7.63 -4.21 4.58
CA VAL A 23 7.75 -4.50 6.01
C VAL A 23 7.47 -5.98 6.25
N GLU A 24 8.44 -6.70 6.79
CA GLU A 24 8.23 -8.06 7.26
C GLU A 24 7.66 -8.05 8.69
N ILE A 25 6.43 -8.53 8.83
CA ILE A 25 5.68 -8.41 10.08
C ILE A 25 6.13 -9.41 11.14
N ILE A 26 6.67 -10.56 10.73
CA ILE A 26 7.20 -11.59 11.64
C ILE A 26 8.36 -11.01 12.45
N THR A 27 9.23 -10.23 11.82
CA THR A 27 10.39 -9.59 12.45
C THR A 27 10.07 -8.24 13.09
N ASN A 28 8.93 -7.63 12.74
CA ASN A 28 8.52 -6.30 13.22
C ASN A 28 7.05 -6.24 13.71
N PRO A 29 6.63 -7.10 14.66
CA PRO A 29 5.22 -7.21 15.06
C PRO A 29 4.68 -5.92 15.71
N LEU A 30 5.53 -5.18 16.45
CA LEU A 30 5.16 -3.90 17.06
C LEU A 30 4.78 -2.85 16.01
N ARG A 31 5.44 -2.86 14.84
CA ARG A 31 5.14 -1.94 13.75
C ARG A 31 3.76 -2.22 13.16
N ALA A 32 3.44 -3.49 12.91
CA ALA A 32 2.12 -3.89 12.43
C ALA A 32 0.99 -3.47 13.40
N LEU A 33 1.21 -3.63 14.71
CA LEU A 33 0.28 -3.19 15.74
C LEU A 33 0.11 -1.67 15.77
N LYS A 34 1.21 -0.91 15.74
CA LYS A 34 1.19 0.57 15.66
C LYS A 34 0.46 1.05 14.41
N ASP A 35 0.62 0.32 13.31
CA ASP A 35 -0.04 0.60 12.04
C ASP A 35 -1.50 0.10 11.98
N GLY A 36 -2.00 -0.54 13.04
CA GLY A 36 -3.35 -1.09 13.12
C GLY A 36 -3.60 -2.20 12.11
N ILE A 37 -2.54 -2.86 11.63
CA ILE A 37 -2.59 -3.96 10.68
C ILE A 37 -2.81 -5.24 11.46
N LYS A 38 -4.01 -5.81 11.31
CA LYS A 38 -4.41 -7.08 11.95
C LYS A 38 -4.43 -8.27 10.99
N LEU A 39 -4.32 -8.00 9.69
CA LEU A 39 -4.42 -8.99 8.62
C LEU A 39 -3.44 -8.65 7.51
N ILE A 40 -2.80 -9.69 6.96
CA ILE A 40 -1.90 -9.58 5.80
C ILE A 40 -2.46 -10.39 4.63
N PRO A 41 -2.15 -10.01 3.37
CA PRO A 41 -1.39 -8.83 2.95
C PRO A 41 -2.10 -7.49 3.22
N ALA A 42 -1.31 -6.44 3.48
CA ALA A 42 -1.79 -5.09 3.70
C ALA A 42 -0.87 -4.03 3.06
N LEU A 43 -1.46 -2.91 2.65
CA LEU A 43 -0.80 -1.68 2.22
C LEU A 43 -1.27 -0.54 3.12
N LYS A 44 -0.36 0.36 3.49
CA LYS A 44 -0.65 1.55 4.31
C LYS A 44 -0.05 2.78 3.64
N TYR A 45 -0.77 3.90 3.73
CA TYR A 45 -0.31 5.22 3.32
C TYR A 45 -0.92 6.26 4.27
N GLY A 46 -0.08 7.01 5.00
CA GLY A 46 -0.57 7.88 6.07
C GLY A 46 -1.44 7.12 7.08
N GLU A 47 -2.65 7.60 7.34
CA GLU A 47 -3.66 6.93 8.19
C GLU A 47 -4.53 5.91 7.42
N GLU A 48 -4.45 5.91 6.09
CA GLU A 48 -5.24 5.03 5.22
C GLU A 48 -4.59 3.64 5.08
N LYS A 49 -5.43 2.60 5.02
CA LYS A 49 -4.95 1.22 4.84
C LYS A 49 -5.86 0.39 3.95
N LEU A 50 -5.24 -0.48 3.16
CA LEU A 50 -5.89 -1.52 2.40
C LEU A 50 -5.40 -2.87 2.94
N SER A 51 -6.31 -3.71 3.46
CA SER A 51 -5.97 -5.04 3.98
C SER A 51 -7.02 -6.06 3.53
N GLY A 52 -6.60 -7.32 3.37
CA GLY A 52 -7.50 -8.40 2.99
C GLY A 52 -6.75 -9.66 2.54
N ILE A 53 -7.47 -10.78 2.49
CA ILE A 53 -6.93 -12.08 2.07
C ILE A 53 -6.41 -12.02 0.62
N PHE A 54 -7.06 -11.21 -0.24
CA PHE A 54 -6.66 -11.00 -1.62
C PHE A 54 -6.76 -9.53 -2.02
N LEU A 55 -5.62 -8.95 -2.41
CA LEU A 55 -5.51 -7.61 -2.97
C LEU A 55 -5.37 -7.73 -4.49
N SER A 56 -6.46 -7.48 -5.22
CA SER A 56 -6.45 -7.45 -6.69
C SER A 56 -5.73 -6.21 -7.20
N LYS A 57 -5.25 -6.27 -8.45
CA LYS A 57 -4.58 -5.15 -9.13
C LYS A 57 -5.43 -3.87 -9.13
N GLU A 58 -6.74 -4.01 -9.33
CA GLU A 58 -7.72 -2.92 -9.30
C GLU A 58 -7.78 -2.25 -7.92
N LYS A 59 -7.89 -3.04 -6.84
CA LYS A 59 -7.93 -2.51 -5.47
C LYS A 59 -6.65 -1.75 -5.13
N ILE A 60 -5.49 -2.29 -5.53
CA ILE A 60 -4.19 -1.64 -5.33
C ILE A 60 -4.11 -0.34 -6.15
N ALA A 61 -4.54 -0.35 -7.41
CA ALA A 61 -4.54 0.85 -8.25
C ALA A 61 -5.47 1.94 -7.71
N THR A 62 -6.68 1.59 -7.24
CA THR A 62 -7.59 2.54 -6.57
C THR A 62 -6.96 3.12 -5.32
N PHE A 63 -6.27 2.30 -4.53
CA PHE A 63 -5.56 2.76 -3.34
C PHE A 63 -4.43 3.73 -3.68
N PHE A 64 -3.64 3.44 -4.71
CA PHE A 64 -2.58 4.33 -5.20
C PHE A 64 -3.11 5.64 -5.78
N ASN A 65 -4.22 5.60 -6.52
CA ASN A 65 -4.88 6.82 -6.99
C ASN A 65 -5.38 7.70 -5.85
N LYS A 66 -5.80 7.12 -4.72
CA LYS A 66 -6.12 7.90 -3.51
C LYS A 66 -4.88 8.50 -2.90
N ALA A 67 -3.80 7.72 -2.74
CA ALA A 67 -2.55 8.18 -2.19
C ALA A 67 -1.92 9.33 -3.02
N GLY A 68 -1.84 9.18 -4.33
CA GLY A 68 -1.25 10.18 -5.22
C GLY A 68 -2.10 11.45 -5.43
N LYS A 69 -3.41 11.40 -5.16
CA LYS A 69 -4.28 12.60 -5.24
C LYS A 69 -4.20 13.50 -3.99
N LEU A 70 -3.81 12.93 -2.84
CA LEU A 70 -3.72 13.68 -1.59
C LEU A 70 -2.55 14.67 -1.59
N GLU A 71 -1.54 14.48 -2.43
CA GLU A 71 -0.43 15.42 -2.60
C GLU A 71 -0.80 16.66 -3.43
N ASP A 72 -1.85 16.58 -4.27
CA ASP A 72 -2.40 17.71 -5.03
C ASP A 72 -3.41 18.54 -4.22
N THR A 73 -3.80 18.07 -3.02
CA THR A 73 -4.76 18.76 -2.14
C THR A 73 -4.10 19.29 -0.88
N GLY A 74 -2.86 19.78 -1.00
CA GLY A 74 -2.17 20.51 0.06
C GLY A 74 -2.96 21.76 0.47
N LEU A 75 -3.84 21.57 1.46
CA LEU A 75 -4.20 22.57 2.46
C LEU A 75 -3.21 22.45 3.62
#